data_AF-A0A077MB92-F1
#
_entry.id   AF-A0A077MB92-F1
#
_cell.length_a   1.000
_cell.length_b   1.000
_cell.length_c   1.000
_cell.angle_alpha   90.00
_cell.angle_beta   90.00
_cell.angle_gamma   90.00
#
_symmetry.space_group_name_H-M   'P 1'
#
loop_
_entity.id
_entity.type
_entity.pdbx_description
1 polymer ?
#
loop_
_entity_poly.entity_id
_entity_poly.type
_entity_poly.pdbx_seq_one_letter_code
_entity_poly.pdbx_strand_id
1 'polypeptide(L)' 'MVMVSADEWESVQETLFWLSQPGIADALDEARADVAAGRVLDEGQARAALGLPARAPRRGRVS' A
#
# COMPACT_ATOMS: atom_id res chain seq x y z
N MET A 1 14.71 -30.16 4.55
CA MET A 1 13.98 -29.37 3.54
C MET A 1 12.64 -28.98 4.14
N VAL A 2 12.22 -27.73 3.96
CA VAL A 2 10.91 -27.22 4.39
C VAL A 2 10.08 -26.98 3.13
N MET A 3 8.79 -27.36 3.14
CA MET A 3 7.85 -27.06 2.07
C MET A 3 6.83 -26.03 2.57
N VAL A 4 6.72 -24.92 1.85
CA VAL A 4 5.76 -23.84 2.08
C VAL A 4 5.11 -23.49 0.75
N SER A 5 3.95 -22.81 0.80
CA SER A 5 3.37 -22.28 -0.43
C SER A 5 4.24 -21.15 -1.01
N ALA A 6 4.16 -20.91 -2.32
CA ALA A 6 4.91 -19.83 -2.95
C ALA A 6 4.50 -18.44 -2.42
N ASP A 7 3.20 -18.25 -2.16
CA ASP A 7 2.61 -17.02 -1.62
C ASP A 7 3.08 -16.74 -0.18
N GLU A 8 3.16 -17.79 0.63
CA GLU A 8 3.71 -17.70 1.98
C GLU A 8 5.19 -17.34 1.96
N TRP A 9 5.96 -17.91 1.02
CA TRP A 9 7.36 -17.55 0.85
C TRP A 9 7.55 -16.08 0.41
N GLU A 10 6.70 -15.58 -0.49
CA GLU A 10 6.69 -14.17 -0.88
C GLU A 10 6.35 -13.26 0.30
N SER A 11 5.31 -13.60 1.08
CA SER A 11 4.88 -12.85 2.27
C SER A 11 5.99 -12.74 3.32
N VAL A 12 6.75 -13.82 3.53
CA VAL A 12 7.90 -13.82 4.46
C VAL A 12 9.01 -12.92 3.94
N GLN A 13 9.34 -12.99 2.64
CA GLN A 13 10.37 -12.13 2.05
C GLN A 13 9.98 -10.64 2.14
N GLU A 14 8.73 -10.30 1.84
CA GLU A 14 8.23 -8.93 1.95
C GLU A 14 8.28 -8.43 3.41
N THR A 15 7.87 -9.26 4.36
CA THR A 15 7.93 -8.92 5.79
C THR A 15 9.36 -8.63 6.23
N LEU A 16 10.32 -9.50 5.88
CA LEU A 16 11.72 -9.31 6.22
C LEU A 16 12.31 -8.06 5.56
N PHE A 17 11.93 -7.78 4.31
CA PHE A 17 12.33 -6.56 3.61
C PHE A 17 11.88 -5.31 4.37
N TRP A 18 10.61 -5.22 4.76
CA TRP A 18 10.09 -4.06 5.50
C TRP A 18 10.73 -3.92 6.88
N LEU A 19 10.91 -5.02 7.60
CA LEU A 19 11.58 -5.02 8.90
C LEU A 19 13.04 -4.57 8.85
N SER A 20 13.69 -4.71 7.68
CA SER A 20 15.05 -4.22 7.48
C SER A 20 15.13 -2.72 7.16
N GLN A 21 14.00 -2.05 6.87
CA GLN A 21 14.01 -0.62 6.57
C GLN A 21 14.21 0.19 7.86
N PRO A 22 15.15 1.16 7.88
CA PRO A 22 15.30 2.06 9.01
C PRO A 22 14.02 2.84 9.30
N GLY A 23 13.62 2.91 10.58
CA GLY A 23 12.46 3.71 11.00
C GLY A 23 11.09 3.15 10.61
N ILE A 24 11.00 1.88 10.18
CA ILE A 24 9.72 1.29 9.75
C ILE A 24 8.63 1.33 10.83
N ALA A 25 9.00 1.16 12.10
CA ALA A 25 8.05 1.21 13.22
C ALA A 25 7.44 2.61 13.37
N ASP A 26 8.29 3.65 13.37
CA ASP A 26 7.84 5.04 13.49
C ASP A 26 6.96 5.44 12.31
N ALA A 27 7.33 5.03 11.09
CA ALA A 27 6.54 5.28 9.89
C ALA A 27 5.15 4.61 9.95
N LEU A 28 5.06 3.41 10.54
CA LEU A 28 3.77 2.74 10.74
C LEU A 28 2.91 3.46 11.78
N ASP A 29 3.49 3.95 12.86
CA ASP A 29 2.77 4.70 13.90
C ASP A 29 2.26 6.05 13.38
N GLU A 30 3.08 6.76 12.61
CA GLU A 30 2.67 7.98 11.91
C GLU A 30 1.51 7.72 10.95
N ALA A 31 1.63 6.70 10.09
CA ALA A 31 0.56 6.33 9.16
C ALA A 31 -0.74 5.93 9.88
N ARG A 32 -0.66 5.21 11.01
CA ARG A 32 -1.84 4.89 11.84
C ARG A 32 -2.49 6.14 12.41
N ALA A 33 -1.70 7.10 12.89
CA ALA A 33 -2.19 8.37 13.39
C ALA A 33 -2.86 9.21 12.28
N ASP A 34 -2.30 9.20 11.07
CA ASP A 34 -2.87 9.88 9.91
C ASP A 34 -4.24 9.29 9.52
N VAL A 35 -4.34 7.97 9.47
CA VAL A 35 -5.62 7.27 9.21
C VAL A 35 -6.65 7.61 10.28
N ALA A 36 -6.27 7.57 11.56
CA ALA A 36 -7.18 7.89 12.66
C ALA A 36 -7.66 9.35 12.64
N ALA A 37 -6.81 10.27 12.18
CA ALA A 37 -7.13 11.68 12.06
C ALA A 37 -7.82 12.05 10.73
N GLY A 38 -8.03 11.08 9.83
CA GLY A 38 -8.58 11.33 8.49
C GLY A 38 -7.62 12.10 7.57
N ARG A 39 -6.33 12.15 7.88
CA ARG A 39 -5.27 12.76 7.04
C ARG A 39 -4.86 11.79 5.93
N VAL A 40 -5.82 11.41 5.10
CA VAL A 40 -5.63 10.48 3.99
C VAL A 40 -6.08 11.14 2.69
N LEU A 41 -5.47 10.71 1.58
CA LEU A 41 -5.87 11.12 0.23
C LEU A 41 -6.50 9.93 -0.49
N ASP A 42 -7.63 10.16 -1.15
CA ASP A 42 -8.15 9.21 -2.13
C ASP A 42 -7.31 9.22 -3.42
N GLU A 43 -7.58 8.28 -4.34
CA GLU A 43 -6.85 8.18 -5.60
C GLU A 43 -6.91 9.49 -6.41
N GLY A 44 -8.05 10.15 -6.47
CA GLY A 44 -8.24 11.39 -7.23
C GLY A 44 -7.43 12.54 -6.65
N GLN A 45 -7.51 12.70 -5.33
CA GLN A 45 -6.76 13.70 -4.56
C GLN A 45 -5.24 13.49 -4.69
N ALA A 46 -4.76 12.25 -4.53
CA ALA A 46 -3.35 11.91 -4.66
C ALA A 46 -2.82 12.16 -6.07
N ARG A 47 -3.59 11.78 -7.11
CA ARG A 47 -3.21 12.02 -8.50
C ARG A 47 -3.16 13.51 -8.82
N ALA A 48 -4.17 14.28 -8.39
CA ALA A 48 -4.17 15.72 -8.55
C ALA A 48 -2.96 16.39 -7.87
N ALA A 49 -2.62 15.98 -6.64
CA ALA A 49 -1.46 16.49 -5.92
C ALA A 49 -0.13 16.21 -6.64
N LEU A 50 -0.05 15.11 -7.38
CA LEU A 50 1.12 14.71 -8.18
C LEU A 50 1.06 15.21 -9.64
N GLY A 51 0.03 15.97 -10.03
CA GLY A 51 -0.17 16.42 -11.42
C GLY A 51 -0.53 15.30 -12.40
N LEU A 52 -0.97 14.14 -11.91
CA LEU A 52 -1.37 12.99 -12.71
C LEU A 52 -2.84 13.10 -13.14
N PRO A 53 -3.19 12.72 -14.38
CA PRO A 53 -4.57 12.75 -14.86
C PRO A 53 -5.42 11.74 -14.08
N ALA A 54 -6.70 12.06 -13.86
CA ALA A 54 -7.65 11.14 -13.23
C ALA A 54 -7.74 9.81 -14.00
N ARG A 55 -7.92 8.71 -13.29
CA ARG A 55 -8.07 7.40 -13.93
C ARG A 55 -9.39 7.36 -14.71
N ALA A 56 -9.33 6.93 -15.97
CA ALA A 56 -10.52 6.71 -16.75
C ALA A 56 -11.42 5.66 -16.05
N PRO A 57 -12.75 5.86 -16.01
CA PRO A 57 -13.65 4.88 -15.43
C PRO A 57 -13.47 3.53 -16.14
N ARG A 58 -13.32 2.44 -15.37
CA ARG A 58 -13.24 1.09 -15.94
C ARG A 58 -14.55 0.82 -16.67
N ARG A 59 -14.51 0.80 -18.01
CA ARG A 59 -15.65 0.41 -18.84
C ARG A 59 -15.92 -1.08 -18.61
N GLY A 60 -16.80 -1.40 -17.66
CA GLY A 60 -17.31 -2.74 -17.45
C GLY A 60 -18.11 -3.18 -18.67
N ARG A 61 -17.90 -4.43 -19.11
CA ARG A 61 -18.87 -5.14 -19.95
C ARG A 61 -20.20 -5.15 -19.20
N VAL A 62 -21.18 -4.42 -19.72
CA VAL A 62 -22.59 -4.62 -19.37
C VAL A 62 -22.96 -5.98 -19.96
N SER A 63 -23.44 -6.90 -19.11
CA SER A 63 -24.02 -8.18 -19.51
C SER A 63 -25.23 -8.00 -20.42
#